data_AF-A0A972GR63-F1
#
_entry.id   AF-A0A972GR63-F1
#
_cell.length_a   1.000
_cell.length_b   1.000
_cell.length_c   1.000
_cell.angle_alpha   90.00
_cell.angle_beta   90.00
_cell.angle_gamma   90.00
#
_symmetry.space_group_name_H-M   'P 1'
#
loop_
_entity.id
_entity.type
_entity.pdbx_description
1 polymer ?
#
loop_
_entity_poly.entity_id
_entity_poly.type
_entity_poly.pdbx_seq_one_letter_code
_entity_poly.pdbx_strand_id
1 'polypeptide(L)'
;MRYWKPQPSIGRWIAILLLIVVSIGAGLLGQQLTQLLAGAPENWPINLQLYSQVLLFVGLTVFAGTLLYRILATFTLRYVLDRNGLYVTWLGNRAVVPLDLIQSVDIGITGYQKPRQLLGGIGSYWGQSDLPDGKKLHLFATQPLNKCLVIQTADDVYVISPADHGAFVQDLEQRRNLGVTKPLSVAVEPSRIFLYAFWHDRTIRTLLLITFVINLAVLAVLAGRYPNLDSSIAMRFDAVGEVTAMEPRHQILFLPLAALSLSFLNIILGLFLYQNQQLGARLLQGASVIVQILFGIAIITILR
;
A
#
# COMPACT_ATOMS: atom_id res chain seq x y z
N MET A 1 -30.96 2.39 -12.72
CA MET A 1 -29.81 2.76 -11.86
C MET A 1 -29.63 4.27 -11.86
N ARG A 2 -29.51 4.93 -10.69
CA ARG A 2 -29.27 6.38 -10.60
C ARG A 2 -27.89 6.64 -9.99
N TYR A 3 -27.16 7.60 -10.56
CA TYR A 3 -25.81 7.96 -10.15
C TYR A 3 -25.82 9.20 -9.27
N TRP A 4 -25.05 9.15 -8.18
CA TRP A 4 -24.87 10.23 -7.23
C TRP A 4 -23.39 10.55 -7.09
N LYS A 5 -23.05 11.84 -7.21
CA LYS A 5 -21.69 12.33 -7.01
C LYS A 5 -21.44 12.61 -5.53
N PRO A 6 -20.20 12.45 -5.04
CA PRO A 6 -19.86 12.88 -3.69
C PRO A 6 -19.81 14.40 -3.57
N GLN A 7 -20.07 14.93 -2.37
CA GLN A 7 -19.92 16.36 -2.10
C GLN A 7 -18.50 16.85 -2.42
N PRO A 8 -18.33 18.03 -3.02
CA PRO A 8 -17.01 18.61 -3.24
C PRO A 8 -16.36 18.96 -1.90
N SER A 9 -15.05 18.75 -1.76
CA SER A 9 -14.29 19.13 -0.57
C SER A 9 -13.00 19.86 -0.95
N ILE A 10 -12.69 20.94 -0.20
CA ILE A 10 -11.44 21.71 -0.36
C ILE A 10 -10.21 20.82 -0.14
N GLY A 11 -10.35 19.79 0.71
CA GLY A 11 -9.28 18.83 0.99
C GLY A 11 -8.70 18.19 -0.28
N ARG A 12 -9.46 18.04 -1.36
CA ARG A 12 -8.96 17.47 -2.63
C ARG A 12 -7.88 18.35 -3.26
N TRP A 13 -8.03 19.67 -3.20
CA TRP A 13 -7.03 20.62 -3.71
C TRP A 13 -5.77 20.62 -2.85
N ILE A 14 -5.93 20.53 -1.53
CA ILE A 14 -4.80 20.38 -0.59
C ILE A 14 -4.04 19.08 -0.89
N ALA A 15 -4.74 17.99 -1.14
CA ALA A 15 -4.12 16.71 -1.50
C ALA A 15 -3.33 16.81 -2.81
N ILE A 16 -3.87 17.48 -3.84
CA ILE A 16 -3.18 17.73 -5.11
C ILE A 16 -1.93 18.58 -4.90
N LEU A 17 -2.03 19.68 -4.16
CA LEU A 17 -0.88 20.54 -3.87
C LEU A 17 0.21 19.75 -3.13
N LEU A 18 -0.17 18.98 -2.11
CA LEU A 18 0.75 18.10 -1.38
C LEU A 18 1.41 17.07 -2.31
N LEU A 19 0.64 16.44 -3.21
CA LEU A 19 1.18 15.51 -4.20
C LEU A 19 2.22 16.20 -5.10
N ILE A 20 1.93 17.41 -5.59
CA ILE A 20 2.85 18.18 -6.43
C ILE A 20 4.15 18.47 -5.66
N VAL A 21 4.05 18.98 -4.44
CA VAL A 21 5.23 19.30 -3.60
C VAL A 21 6.08 18.05 -3.33
N VAL A 22 5.46 16.94 -2.92
CA VAL A 22 6.15 15.68 -2.65
C VAL A 22 6.78 15.12 -3.93
N SER A 23 6.09 15.20 -5.07
CA SER A 23 6.60 14.70 -6.35
C SER A 23 7.78 15.52 -6.85
N ILE A 24 7.75 16.85 -6.68
CA ILE A 24 8.89 17.73 -6.98
C ILE A 24 10.07 17.38 -6.08
N GLY A 25 9.86 17.23 -4.77
CA GLY A 25 10.90 16.84 -3.84
C GLY A 25 11.53 15.48 -4.19
N ALA A 26 10.71 14.49 -4.53
CA ALA A 26 11.18 13.18 -5.00
C ALA A 26 11.95 13.29 -6.33
N GLY A 27 11.47 14.11 -7.27
CA GLY A 27 12.13 14.33 -8.56
C GLY A 27 13.51 14.99 -8.43
N LEU A 28 13.61 16.04 -7.61
CA LEU A 28 14.88 16.72 -7.33
C LEU A 28 15.88 15.79 -6.65
N LEU A 29 15.43 15.04 -5.64
CA LEU A 29 16.28 14.07 -4.95
C LEU A 29 16.70 12.92 -5.87
N GLY A 30 15.79 12.44 -6.74
CA GLY A 30 16.08 11.42 -7.75
C GLY A 30 17.11 11.92 -8.79
N GLN A 31 16.99 13.17 -9.23
CA GLN A 31 17.97 13.78 -10.12
C GLN A 31 19.35 13.90 -9.44
N GLN A 32 19.39 14.33 -8.18
CA GLN A 32 20.63 14.38 -7.40
C GLN A 32 21.28 13.00 -7.27
N LEU A 33 20.51 11.97 -6.92
CA LEU A 33 21.00 10.59 -6.82
C LEU A 33 21.53 10.08 -8.17
N THR A 34 20.84 10.40 -9.26
CA THR A 34 21.28 10.02 -10.61
C THR A 34 22.60 10.68 -10.98
N GLN A 35 22.78 11.96 -10.63
CA GLN A 35 24.06 12.67 -10.83
C GLN A 35 25.19 12.08 -9.98
N LEU A 36 24.92 11.73 -8.72
CA LEU A 36 25.89 11.09 -7.82
C LEU A 36 26.33 9.70 -8.30
N LEU A 37 25.44 8.97 -8.99
CA LEU A 37 25.66 7.60 -9.45
C LEU A 37 25.96 7.50 -10.96
N ALA A 38 26.07 8.62 -11.67
CA ALA A 38 26.32 8.65 -13.12
C ALA A 38 27.72 8.17 -13.53
N GLY A 39 28.69 8.23 -12.61
CA GLY A 39 30.05 7.78 -12.84
C GLY A 39 30.22 6.27 -12.73
N ALA A 40 31.46 5.80 -12.93
CA ALA A 40 31.82 4.39 -12.72
C ALA A 40 31.50 3.94 -11.28
N PRO A 41 31.05 2.67 -11.06
CA PRO A 41 30.69 2.16 -9.74
C PRO A 41 31.78 2.27 -8.66
N GLU A 42 33.04 2.29 -9.09
CA GLU A 42 34.21 2.45 -8.23
C GLU A 42 34.25 3.80 -7.51
N ASN A 43 33.67 4.83 -8.14
CA ASN A 43 33.66 6.21 -7.65
C ASN A 43 32.37 6.55 -6.90
N TRP A 44 31.44 5.60 -6.74
CA TRP A 44 30.19 5.89 -6.05
C TRP A 44 30.45 6.18 -4.56
N PRO A 45 29.89 7.28 -4.02
CA PRO A 45 30.08 7.67 -2.63
C PRO A 45 29.19 6.82 -1.70
N ILE A 46 29.43 5.52 -1.64
CA ILE A 46 28.64 4.58 -0.83
C ILE A 46 28.98 4.79 0.64
N ASN A 47 28.06 5.45 1.34
CA ASN A 47 28.15 5.76 2.76
C ASN A 47 26.73 5.85 3.35
N LEU A 48 26.64 6.07 4.67
CA LEU A 48 25.35 6.24 5.36
C LEU A 48 24.53 7.44 4.85
N GLN A 49 25.19 8.49 4.34
CA GLN A 49 24.49 9.64 3.77
C GLN A 49 23.74 9.25 2.49
N LEU A 50 24.40 8.59 1.54
CA LEU A 50 23.77 8.08 0.32
C LEU A 50 22.64 7.11 0.67
N TYR A 51 22.87 6.20 1.61
CA TYR A 51 21.83 5.28 2.10
C TYR A 51 20.59 6.03 2.61
N SER A 52 20.77 7.06 3.45
CA SER A 52 19.66 7.86 3.97
C SER A 52 18.92 8.64 2.87
N GLN A 53 19.64 9.15 1.86
CA GLN A 53 19.04 9.84 0.71
C GLN A 53 18.21 8.87 -0.15
N VAL A 54 18.71 7.65 -0.38
CA VAL A 54 17.95 6.60 -1.10
C VAL A 54 16.70 6.21 -0.31
N LEU A 55 16.80 6.03 1.02
CA LEU A 55 15.63 5.75 1.87
C LEU A 55 14.60 6.89 1.81
N LEU A 56 15.06 8.14 1.86
CA LEU A 56 14.18 9.30 1.75
C LEU A 56 13.50 9.35 0.36
N PHE A 57 14.25 9.08 -0.71
CA PHE A 57 13.70 9.03 -2.07
C PHE A 57 12.62 7.95 -2.22
N VAL A 58 12.89 6.73 -1.74
CA VAL A 58 11.92 5.63 -1.73
C VAL A 58 10.70 6.00 -0.88
N GLY A 59 10.91 6.55 0.31
CA GLY A 59 9.85 6.99 1.21
C GLY A 59 8.96 8.07 0.58
N LEU A 60 9.55 9.09 -0.04
CA LEU A 60 8.82 10.15 -0.75
C LEU A 60 8.05 9.60 -1.95
N THR A 61 8.65 8.67 -2.71
CA THR A 61 7.99 8.04 -3.87
C THR A 61 6.80 7.20 -3.46
N VAL A 62 6.94 6.38 -2.41
CA VAL A 62 5.83 5.62 -1.83
C VAL A 62 4.75 6.57 -1.31
N PHE A 63 5.14 7.63 -0.61
CA PHE A 63 4.20 8.63 -0.11
C PHE A 63 3.43 9.32 -1.24
N ALA A 64 4.13 9.77 -2.30
CA ALA A 64 3.51 10.33 -3.50
C ALA A 64 2.52 9.33 -4.15
N GLY A 65 2.92 8.06 -4.30
CA GLY A 65 2.05 7.01 -4.82
C GLY A 65 0.79 6.81 -3.99
N THR A 66 0.89 6.83 -2.65
CA THR A 66 -0.27 6.73 -1.76
C THR A 66 -1.20 7.95 -1.89
N LEU A 67 -0.65 9.16 -2.02
CA LEU A 67 -1.44 10.37 -2.26
C LEU A 67 -2.13 10.33 -3.62
N LEU A 68 -1.43 9.93 -4.67
CA LEU A 68 -1.98 9.78 -6.02
C LEU A 68 -3.14 8.78 -6.03
N TYR A 69 -2.95 7.60 -5.41
CA TYR A 69 -4.01 6.61 -5.26
C TYR A 69 -5.25 7.22 -4.58
N ARG A 70 -5.06 7.94 -3.46
CA ARG A 70 -6.17 8.57 -2.73
C ARG A 70 -6.88 9.65 -3.54
N ILE A 71 -6.13 10.46 -4.28
CA ILE A 71 -6.69 11.48 -5.17
C ILE A 71 -7.53 10.79 -6.24
N LEU A 72 -6.98 9.81 -6.95
CA LEU A 72 -7.70 9.07 -7.99
C LEU A 72 -8.95 8.35 -7.44
N ALA A 73 -8.84 7.71 -6.29
CA ALA A 73 -9.98 7.08 -5.61
C ALA A 73 -11.08 8.11 -5.29
N THR A 74 -10.69 9.32 -4.89
CA THR A 74 -11.64 10.41 -4.57
C THR A 74 -12.32 10.98 -5.80
N PHE A 75 -11.60 11.14 -6.91
CA PHE A 75 -12.15 11.66 -8.17
C PHE A 75 -13.04 10.63 -8.88
N THR A 76 -12.74 9.34 -8.70
CA THR A 76 -13.53 8.25 -9.29
C THR A 76 -14.67 7.78 -8.40
N LEU A 77 -14.77 8.28 -7.16
CA LEU A 77 -15.80 7.91 -6.21
C LEU A 77 -17.20 8.25 -6.74
N ARG A 78 -18.07 7.24 -6.83
CA ARG A 78 -19.47 7.38 -7.24
C ARG A 78 -20.34 6.48 -6.39
N TYR A 79 -21.55 6.94 -6.10
CA TYR A 79 -22.57 6.14 -5.45
C TYR A 79 -23.66 5.82 -6.49
N VAL A 80 -23.94 4.54 -6.69
CA VAL A 80 -24.95 4.07 -7.63
C VAL A 80 -26.01 3.36 -6.85
N LEU A 81 -27.23 3.88 -6.93
CA LEU A 81 -28.38 3.25 -6.29
C LEU A 81 -29.15 2.46 -7.35
N ASP A 82 -29.41 1.19 -7.05
CA ASP A 82 -30.23 0.29 -7.86
C ASP A 82 -31.41 -0.25 -7.04
N ARG A 83 -32.25 -1.12 -7.62
CA ARG A 83 -33.37 -1.76 -6.88
C ARG A 83 -32.89 -2.76 -5.83
N ASN A 84 -31.74 -3.39 -6.03
CA ASN A 84 -31.26 -4.47 -5.17
C ASN A 84 -30.21 -4.02 -4.15
N GLY A 85 -29.48 -2.93 -4.40
CA GLY A 85 -28.49 -2.43 -3.47
C GLY A 85 -27.94 -1.05 -3.81
N LEU A 86 -27.20 -0.52 -2.84
CA LEU A 86 -26.30 0.60 -2.99
C LEU A 86 -24.92 0.09 -3.39
N TYR A 87 -24.37 0.66 -4.45
CA TYR A 87 -23.04 0.37 -4.93
C TYR A 87 -22.14 1.58 -4.77
N VAL A 88 -21.04 1.42 -4.04
CA VAL A 88 -19.99 2.43 -3.93
C VAL A 88 -18.85 2.01 -4.85
N THR A 89 -18.55 2.81 -5.88
CA THR A 89 -17.47 2.50 -6.82
C THR A 89 -16.34 3.50 -6.73
N TRP A 90 -15.09 2.99 -6.76
CA TRP A 90 -13.87 3.81 -6.75
C TRP A 90 -12.75 3.06 -7.47
N LEU A 91 -12.05 3.71 -8.39
CA LEU A 91 -10.85 3.18 -9.07
C LEU A 91 -10.98 1.70 -9.52
N GLY A 92 -12.15 1.32 -10.04
CA GLY A 92 -12.45 -0.05 -10.49
C GLY A 92 -12.88 -1.06 -9.41
N ASN A 93 -12.81 -0.69 -8.13
CA ASN A 93 -13.37 -1.45 -7.01
C ASN A 93 -14.85 -1.11 -6.78
N ARG A 94 -15.59 -2.04 -6.18
CA ARG A 94 -17.02 -1.87 -5.88
C ARG A 94 -17.33 -2.43 -4.49
N ALA A 95 -17.96 -1.63 -3.63
CA ALA A 95 -18.62 -2.13 -2.44
C ALA A 95 -20.12 -2.24 -2.70
N VAL A 96 -20.69 -3.39 -2.36
CA VAL A 96 -22.10 -3.72 -2.50
C VAL A 96 -22.74 -3.72 -1.12
N VAL A 97 -23.71 -2.84 -0.92
CA VAL A 97 -24.54 -2.77 0.28
C VAL A 97 -25.97 -3.13 -0.12
N PRO A 98 -26.46 -4.34 0.19
CA PRO A 98 -27.81 -4.80 -0.12
C PRO A 98 -28.86 -3.91 0.56
N LEU A 99 -29.93 -3.55 -0.15
CA LEU A 99 -30.98 -2.65 0.37
C LEU A 99 -31.81 -3.28 1.49
N ASP A 100 -31.98 -4.60 1.46
CA ASP A 100 -32.70 -5.39 2.46
C ASP A 100 -31.97 -5.46 3.81
N LEU A 101 -30.66 -5.29 3.81
CA LEU A 101 -29.83 -5.35 5.02
C LEU A 101 -29.62 -3.98 5.67
N ILE A 102 -30.14 -2.90 5.07
CA ILE A 102 -30.04 -1.55 5.63
C ILE A 102 -31.07 -1.40 6.76
N GLN A 103 -30.57 -1.30 7.99
CA GLN A 103 -31.38 -1.15 9.20
C GLN A 103 -31.79 0.31 9.43
N SER A 104 -30.83 1.23 9.35
CA SER A 104 -31.05 2.66 9.52
C SER A 104 -30.14 3.47 8.61
N VAL A 105 -30.58 4.70 8.31
CA VAL A 105 -29.79 5.73 7.64
C VAL A 105 -29.78 6.95 8.55
N ASP A 106 -28.63 7.23 9.14
CA ASP A 106 -28.45 8.32 10.10
C ASP A 106 -27.55 9.42 9.50
N ILE A 107 -27.63 10.63 10.06
CA ILE A 107 -26.74 11.74 9.68
C ILE A 107 -25.71 11.94 10.78
N GLY A 108 -24.45 11.74 10.41
CA GLY A 108 -23.32 11.89 11.32
C GLY A 108 -23.22 10.74 12.32
N ILE A 109 -21.99 10.47 12.75
CA ILE A 109 -21.73 9.58 13.88
C ILE A 109 -21.15 10.41 15.02
N THR A 110 -21.87 10.46 16.14
CA THR A 110 -21.43 11.12 17.38
C THR A 110 -20.73 10.09 18.27
N GLY A 111 -19.63 10.47 18.92
CA GLY A 111 -18.85 9.57 19.78
C GLY A 111 -17.80 8.69 19.08
N TYR A 112 -17.71 8.73 17.75
CA TYR A 112 -16.66 8.01 17.03
C TYR A 112 -15.39 8.88 16.88
N GLN A 113 -14.31 8.48 17.55
CA GLN A 113 -13.00 9.07 17.32
C GLN A 113 -12.47 8.58 15.96
N LYS A 114 -12.05 9.52 15.09
CA LYS A 114 -11.46 9.21 13.78
C LYS A 114 -10.50 8.02 13.90
N PRO A 115 -10.48 7.08 12.93
CA PRO A 115 -9.41 6.11 12.87
C PRO A 115 -8.10 6.90 12.89
N ARG A 116 -7.15 6.49 13.74
CA ARG A 116 -5.86 7.16 13.96
C ARG A 116 -4.92 6.98 12.76
N GLN A 117 -5.43 7.25 11.56
CA GLN A 117 -4.66 7.35 10.35
C GLN A 117 -4.10 8.77 10.33
N LEU A 118 -2.78 8.91 10.50
CA LEU A 118 -2.06 10.19 10.43
C LEU A 118 -2.43 11.05 9.21
N LEU A 119 -2.97 10.43 8.16
CA LEU A 119 -3.35 11.05 6.89
C LEU A 119 -4.86 11.01 6.63
N GLY A 120 -5.69 10.46 7.52
CA GLY A 120 -7.11 10.16 7.30
C GLY A 120 -8.02 11.37 7.01
N GLY A 121 -7.49 12.60 7.02
CA GLY A 121 -8.20 13.83 6.71
C GLY A 121 -7.70 14.60 5.48
N ILE A 122 -6.69 14.10 4.77
CA ILE A 122 -6.18 14.76 3.55
C ILE A 122 -6.98 14.28 2.35
N GLY A 123 -7.75 15.16 1.71
CA GLY A 123 -8.52 14.85 0.50
C GLY A 123 -9.85 14.14 0.73
N SER A 124 -9.76 12.92 1.26
CA SER A 124 -10.90 12.01 1.47
C SER A 124 -10.77 11.22 2.75
N TYR A 125 -11.92 10.93 3.34
CA TYR A 125 -12.08 10.04 4.48
C TYR A 125 -12.29 8.63 3.95
N TRP A 126 -11.19 7.88 3.92
CA TRP A 126 -11.13 6.51 3.43
C TRP A 126 -10.60 5.60 4.51
N GLY A 127 -11.24 4.47 4.77
CA GLY A 127 -10.69 3.49 5.69
C GLY A 127 -11.67 2.41 6.12
N GLN A 128 -11.11 1.39 6.74
CA GLN A 128 -11.85 0.42 7.54
C GLN A 128 -11.39 0.55 8.98
N SER A 129 -12.31 0.44 9.92
CA SER A 129 -11.98 0.39 11.34
C SER A 129 -13.03 -0.42 12.08
N ASP A 130 -12.59 -1.19 13.05
CA ASP A 130 -13.51 -1.90 13.94
C ASP A 130 -14.17 -0.89 14.89
N LEU A 131 -15.48 -1.05 15.11
CA LEU A 131 -16.26 -0.31 16.10
C LEU A 131 -16.23 -1.06 17.45
N PRO A 132 -16.44 -0.36 18.59
CA PRO A 132 -16.53 -0.99 19.90
C PRO A 132 -17.61 -2.08 20.01
N ASP A 133 -18.65 -1.97 19.19
CA ASP A 133 -19.78 -2.91 19.09
C ASP A 133 -19.48 -4.14 18.19
N GLY A 134 -18.21 -4.35 17.80
CA GLY A 134 -17.77 -5.48 16.96
C GLY A 134 -18.07 -5.31 15.46
N LYS A 135 -18.84 -4.30 15.06
CA LYS A 135 -19.12 -3.98 13.64
C LYS A 135 -17.92 -3.37 12.92
N LYS A 136 -17.83 -3.52 11.59
CA LYS A 136 -16.79 -2.85 10.79
C LYS A 136 -17.29 -1.56 10.15
N LEU A 137 -16.59 -0.47 10.42
CA LEU A 137 -16.85 0.84 9.81
C LEU A 137 -16.09 0.95 8.48
N HIS A 138 -16.81 1.18 7.40
CA HIS A 138 -16.30 1.46 6.07
C HIS A 138 -16.53 2.93 5.71
N LEU A 139 -15.47 3.73 5.68
CA LEU A 139 -15.54 5.13 5.26
C LEU A 139 -15.30 5.27 3.77
N PHE A 140 -16.30 5.81 3.06
CA PHE A 140 -16.26 6.17 1.66
C PHE A 140 -16.78 7.60 1.47
N ALA A 141 -16.17 8.55 2.19
CA ALA A 141 -16.67 9.92 2.26
C ALA A 141 -15.59 10.95 1.91
N THR A 142 -16.03 12.13 1.51
CA THR A 142 -15.15 13.27 1.21
C THR A 142 -15.36 14.45 2.15
N GLN A 143 -16.34 14.32 3.05
CA GLN A 143 -16.67 15.25 4.11
C GLN A 143 -16.36 14.64 5.48
N PRO A 144 -16.18 15.48 6.52
CA PRO A 144 -15.99 14.99 7.87
C PRO A 144 -17.19 14.16 8.34
N LEU A 145 -16.92 13.18 9.22
CA LEU A 145 -17.90 12.19 9.69
C LEU A 145 -19.24 12.78 10.18
N ASN A 146 -19.23 13.98 10.78
CA ASN A 146 -20.43 14.65 11.27
C ASN A 146 -21.38 15.15 10.18
N LYS A 147 -20.91 15.26 8.94
CA LYS A 147 -21.69 15.69 7.76
C LYS A 147 -21.94 14.55 6.78
N CYS A 148 -21.67 13.31 7.16
CA CYS A 148 -21.85 12.16 6.28
C CYS A 148 -23.15 11.43 6.60
N LEU A 149 -23.71 10.76 5.60
CA LEU A 149 -24.74 9.75 5.83
C LEU A 149 -24.08 8.45 6.31
N VAL A 150 -24.67 7.86 7.34
CA VAL A 150 -24.24 6.61 7.97
C VAL A 150 -25.30 5.58 7.69
N ILE A 151 -24.94 4.56 6.92
CA ILE A 151 -25.81 3.45 6.55
C ILE A 151 -25.43 2.28 7.43
N GLN A 152 -26.33 1.85 8.31
CA GLN A 152 -26.08 0.75 9.22
C GLN A 152 -26.62 -0.55 8.64
N THR A 153 -25.80 -1.60 8.66
CA THR A 153 -26.22 -2.98 8.44
C THR A 153 -26.02 -3.80 9.72
N ALA A 154 -26.39 -5.09 9.66
CA ALA A 154 -26.23 -6.00 10.79
C ALA A 154 -24.77 -6.08 11.25
N ASP A 155 -23.84 -6.27 10.31
CA ASP A 155 -22.42 -6.53 10.60
C ASP A 155 -21.51 -5.32 10.35
N ASP A 156 -21.92 -4.39 9.48
CA ASP A 156 -21.07 -3.32 8.98
C ASP A 156 -21.77 -1.94 9.06
N VAL A 157 -20.96 -0.88 9.02
CA VAL A 157 -21.43 0.51 8.98
C VAL A 157 -20.75 1.22 7.82
N TYR A 158 -21.54 1.77 6.91
CA TYR A 158 -21.04 2.43 5.69
C TYR A 158 -21.25 3.94 5.77
N VAL A 159 -20.17 4.71 5.68
CA VAL A 159 -20.22 6.18 5.72
C VAL A 159 -20.02 6.75 4.33
N ILE A 160 -21.02 7.47 3.82
CA ILE A 160 -21.01 8.08 2.49
C ILE A 160 -21.33 9.58 2.56
N SER A 161 -20.96 10.34 1.54
CA SER A 161 -21.23 11.79 1.48
C SER A 161 -21.80 12.19 0.10
N PRO A 162 -23.03 11.78 -0.26
CA PRO A 162 -23.64 12.15 -1.54
C PRO A 162 -23.90 13.65 -1.61
N ALA A 163 -23.87 14.23 -2.82
CA ALA A 163 -24.01 15.67 -3.05
C ALA A 163 -25.28 16.25 -2.42
N ASP A 164 -26.41 15.54 -2.57
CA ASP A 164 -27.70 15.86 -1.98
C ASP A 164 -28.15 14.71 -1.08
N HIS A 165 -28.13 14.93 0.23
CA HIS A 165 -28.54 13.91 1.20
C HIS A 165 -30.04 13.63 1.15
N GLY A 166 -30.86 14.67 1.03
CA GLY A 166 -32.32 14.55 1.11
C GLY A 166 -32.85 13.76 -0.08
N ALA A 167 -32.43 14.13 -1.29
CA ALA A 167 -32.84 13.43 -2.49
C ALA A 167 -32.27 11.99 -2.55
N PHE A 168 -31.08 11.75 -1.99
CA PHE A 168 -30.52 10.41 -1.89
C PHE A 168 -31.33 9.51 -0.96
N VAL A 169 -31.66 9.98 0.25
CA VAL A 169 -32.48 9.22 1.22
C VAL A 169 -33.87 8.96 0.65
N GLN A 170 -34.48 9.94 -0.02
CA GLN A 170 -35.78 9.77 -0.65
C GLN A 170 -35.76 8.69 -1.75
N ASP A 171 -34.74 8.67 -2.61
CA ASP A 171 -34.57 7.64 -3.66
C ASP A 171 -34.31 6.25 -3.04
N LEU A 172 -33.59 6.19 -1.91
CA LEU A 172 -33.36 4.97 -1.15
C LEU A 172 -34.65 4.41 -0.56
N GLU A 173 -35.42 5.23 0.13
CA GLU A 173 -36.70 4.85 0.73
C GLU A 173 -37.72 4.42 -0.33
N GLN A 174 -37.82 5.16 -1.44
CA GLN A 174 -38.69 4.81 -2.56
C GLN A 174 -38.37 3.42 -3.10
N ARG A 175 -37.09 3.07 -3.24
CA ARG A 175 -36.66 1.76 -3.77
C ARG A 175 -36.82 0.65 -2.77
N ARG A 176 -36.60 0.93 -1.48
CA ARG A 176 -36.85 -0.03 -0.39
C ARG A 176 -38.32 -0.44 -0.38
N ASN A 177 -39.23 0.50 -0.58
CA ASN A 177 -40.68 0.25 -0.67
C ASN A 177 -41.09 -0.58 -1.89
N LEU A 178 -40.31 -0.56 -2.98
CA LEU A 178 -40.56 -1.37 -4.18
C LEU A 178 -40.18 -2.86 -4.00
N GLY A 179 -39.53 -3.21 -2.88
CA GLY A 179 -39.07 -4.56 -2.57
C GLY A 179 -37.86 -4.99 -3.40
N VAL A 180 -36.99 -5.76 -2.75
CA VAL A 180 -35.78 -6.33 -3.36
C VAL A 180 -36.15 -7.51 -4.25
N THR A 181 -35.66 -7.51 -5.49
CA THR A 181 -35.91 -8.61 -6.46
C THR A 181 -34.90 -9.74 -6.37
N LYS A 182 -33.70 -9.49 -5.83
CA LYS A 182 -32.63 -10.48 -5.67
C LYS A 182 -31.88 -10.21 -4.36
N PRO A 183 -31.78 -11.19 -3.43
CA PRO A 183 -30.95 -11.03 -2.26
C PRO A 183 -29.49 -10.90 -2.69
N LEU A 184 -28.80 -9.87 -2.21
CA LEU A 184 -27.37 -9.66 -2.42
C LEU A 184 -26.65 -9.92 -1.10
N SER A 185 -25.40 -10.39 -1.15
CA SER A 185 -24.54 -10.44 0.03
C SER A 185 -23.77 -9.12 0.18
N VAL A 186 -23.51 -8.70 1.42
CA VAL A 186 -22.59 -7.60 1.70
C VAL A 186 -21.20 -8.03 1.23
N ALA A 187 -20.65 -7.30 0.26
CA ALA A 187 -19.35 -7.64 -0.30
C ALA A 187 -18.60 -6.38 -0.77
N VAL A 188 -17.36 -6.26 -0.34
CA VAL A 188 -16.38 -5.41 -1.03
C VAL A 188 -15.75 -6.28 -2.12
N GLU A 189 -16.14 -6.05 -3.37
CA GLU A 189 -15.57 -6.71 -4.53
C GLU A 189 -14.33 -5.91 -4.98
N PRO A 190 -13.11 -6.37 -4.64
CA PRO A 190 -11.92 -5.74 -5.18
C PRO A 190 -11.84 -5.98 -6.69
N SER A 191 -11.29 -5.03 -7.41
CA SER A 191 -10.91 -5.24 -8.82
C SER A 191 -9.96 -6.44 -8.92
N ARG A 192 -10.32 -7.40 -9.77
CA ARG A 192 -9.51 -8.62 -10.04
C ARG A 192 -8.09 -8.31 -10.52
N ILE A 193 -7.87 -7.10 -11.05
CA ILE A 193 -6.62 -6.65 -11.66
C ILE A 193 -5.46 -6.59 -10.63
N PHE A 194 -5.76 -6.35 -9.34
CA PHE A 194 -4.73 -6.11 -8.32
C PHE A 194 -4.46 -7.29 -7.38
N LEU A 195 -5.07 -8.46 -7.60
CA LEU A 195 -4.93 -9.65 -6.73
C LEU A 195 -5.00 -9.29 -5.23
N TYR A 196 -5.99 -8.47 -4.87
CA TYR A 196 -6.11 -7.87 -3.54
C TYR A 196 -6.03 -8.91 -2.40
N ALA A 197 -6.50 -10.13 -2.66
CA ALA A 197 -6.41 -11.25 -1.72
C ALA A 197 -4.97 -11.63 -1.32
N PHE A 198 -3.99 -11.51 -2.23
CA PHE A 198 -2.56 -11.73 -1.93
C PHE A 198 -2.02 -10.65 -1.00
N TRP A 199 -2.31 -9.37 -1.32
CA TRP A 199 -1.83 -8.23 -0.54
C TRP A 199 -2.53 -8.07 0.81
N HIS A 200 -3.74 -8.63 0.96
CA HIS A 200 -4.49 -8.63 2.21
C HIS A 200 -4.16 -9.82 3.14
N ASP A 201 -3.45 -10.83 2.64
CA ASP A 201 -2.98 -11.95 3.46
C ASP A 201 -1.94 -11.46 4.49
N ARG A 202 -2.28 -11.59 5.77
CA ARG A 202 -1.42 -11.16 6.89
C ARG A 202 -0.07 -11.87 6.89
N THR A 203 -0.03 -13.15 6.56
CA THR A 203 1.20 -13.95 6.55
C THR A 203 2.11 -13.48 5.43
N ILE A 204 1.59 -13.33 4.21
CA ILE A 204 2.34 -12.82 3.06
C ILE A 204 2.88 -11.43 3.37
N ARG A 205 2.04 -10.50 3.83
CA ARG A 205 2.46 -9.14 4.18
C ARG A 205 3.55 -9.11 5.24
N THR A 206 3.47 -9.98 6.25
CA THR A 206 4.48 -10.07 7.30
C THR A 206 5.81 -10.60 6.75
N LEU A 207 5.77 -11.65 5.91
CA LEU A 207 6.97 -12.21 5.28
C LEU A 207 7.65 -11.21 4.32
N LEU A 208 6.87 -10.47 3.53
CA LEU A 208 7.38 -9.41 2.67
C LEU A 208 8.03 -8.28 3.49
N LEU A 209 7.38 -7.87 4.59
CA LEU A 209 7.93 -6.86 5.49
C LEU A 209 9.26 -7.32 6.11
N ILE A 210 9.32 -8.55 6.62
CA ILE A 210 10.54 -9.13 7.19
C ILE A 210 11.65 -9.19 6.13
N THR A 211 11.34 -9.71 4.93
CA THR A 211 12.28 -9.77 3.79
C THR A 211 12.86 -8.40 3.48
N PHE A 212 12.00 -7.37 3.39
CA PHE A 212 12.41 -6.00 3.09
C PHE A 212 13.25 -5.39 4.22
N VAL A 213 12.85 -5.57 5.48
CA VAL A 213 13.60 -5.04 6.64
C VAL A 213 14.99 -5.67 6.75
N ILE A 214 15.12 -6.99 6.54
CA ILE A 214 16.44 -7.65 6.54
C ILE A 214 17.32 -7.07 5.43
N ASN A 215 16.80 -6.93 4.21
CA ASN A 215 17.55 -6.36 3.10
C ASN A 215 18.02 -4.92 3.40
N LEU A 216 17.15 -4.08 3.95
CA LEU A 216 17.49 -2.72 4.35
C LEU A 216 18.55 -2.68 5.45
N ALA A 217 18.48 -3.58 6.43
CA ALA A 217 19.46 -3.67 7.51
C ALA A 217 20.83 -4.09 6.98
N VAL A 218 20.88 -5.07 6.08
CA VAL A 218 22.11 -5.50 5.41
C VAL A 218 22.72 -4.35 4.59
N LEU A 219 21.91 -3.62 3.83
CA LEU A 219 22.35 -2.43 3.10
C LEU A 219 22.86 -1.31 4.02
N ALA A 220 22.25 -1.12 5.19
CA ALA A 220 22.70 -0.13 6.17
C ALA A 220 24.07 -0.49 6.75
N VAL A 221 24.26 -1.77 7.13
CA VAL A 221 25.56 -2.29 7.60
C VAL A 221 26.62 -2.10 6.53
N LEU A 222 26.30 -2.49 5.29
CA LEU A 222 27.21 -2.34 4.17
C LEU A 222 27.58 -0.87 3.93
N ALA A 223 26.60 0.02 3.85
CA ALA A 223 26.83 1.47 3.67
C ALA A 223 27.65 2.09 4.81
N GLY A 224 27.53 1.60 6.04
CA GLY A 224 28.33 2.04 7.18
C GLY A 224 29.78 1.55 7.14
N ARG A 225 30.04 0.38 6.55
CA ARG A 225 31.39 -0.22 6.47
C ARG A 225 32.12 0.12 5.18
N TYR A 226 31.39 0.37 4.10
CA TYR A 226 31.94 0.56 2.77
C TYR A 226 33.05 1.63 2.66
N PRO A 227 32.96 2.82 3.32
CA PRO A 227 34.02 3.82 3.25
C PRO A 227 35.37 3.34 3.82
N ASN A 228 35.35 2.35 4.71
CA ASN A 228 36.53 1.80 5.37
C ASN A 228 37.05 0.53 4.67
N LEU A 229 36.43 0.08 3.58
CA LEU A 229 36.88 -1.08 2.83
C LEU A 229 38.02 -0.69 1.88
N ASP A 230 39.02 -1.58 1.80
CA ASP A 230 40.05 -1.50 0.77
C ASP A 230 39.45 -1.53 -0.64
N SER A 231 40.16 -0.97 -1.62
CA SER A 231 39.69 -0.89 -3.01
C SER A 231 39.36 -2.24 -3.63
N SER A 232 39.99 -3.31 -3.13
CA SER A 232 39.77 -4.70 -3.53
C SER A 232 39.47 -5.57 -2.31
N ILE A 233 38.51 -6.48 -2.45
CA ILE A 233 38.09 -7.41 -1.39
C ILE A 233 38.16 -8.86 -1.89
N ALA A 234 38.43 -9.78 -0.97
CA ALA A 234 38.37 -11.20 -1.23
C ALA A 234 36.91 -11.67 -1.32
N MET A 235 36.42 -11.94 -2.53
CA MET A 235 35.06 -12.47 -2.73
C MET A 235 35.03 -13.94 -3.15
N ARG A 236 36.15 -14.48 -3.64
CA ARG A 236 36.24 -15.88 -4.06
C ARG A 236 37.21 -16.63 -3.16
N PHE A 237 36.69 -17.66 -2.50
CA PHE A 237 37.45 -18.57 -1.67
C PHE A 237 37.49 -19.93 -2.37
N ASP A 238 38.63 -20.60 -2.34
CA ASP A 238 38.74 -21.97 -2.82
C ASP A 238 38.10 -22.97 -1.83
N ALA A 239 38.13 -24.26 -2.16
CA ALA A 239 37.58 -25.31 -1.29
C ALA A 239 38.32 -25.47 0.06
N VAL A 240 39.49 -24.84 0.20
CA VAL A 240 40.34 -24.82 1.41
C VAL A 240 40.12 -23.52 2.22
N GLY A 241 39.43 -22.53 1.65
CA GLY A 241 39.15 -21.24 2.27
C GLY A 241 40.17 -20.14 1.92
N GLU A 242 41.06 -20.39 0.96
CA GLU A 242 42.09 -19.42 0.53
C GLU A 242 41.54 -18.44 -0.51
N VAL A 243 41.99 -17.19 -0.44
CA VAL A 243 41.54 -16.12 -1.34
C VAL A 243 42.05 -16.38 -2.75
N THR A 244 41.15 -16.73 -3.66
CA THR A 244 41.49 -17.08 -5.04
C THR A 244 41.52 -15.86 -5.96
N ALA A 245 40.72 -14.83 -5.67
CA ALA A 245 40.66 -13.61 -6.47
C ALA A 245 40.25 -12.40 -5.62
N MET A 246 41.00 -11.32 -5.78
CA MET A 246 40.69 -9.99 -5.27
C MET A 246 39.83 -9.28 -6.30
N GLU A 247 38.63 -8.87 -5.90
CA GLU A 247 37.66 -8.22 -6.76
C GLU A 247 37.41 -6.79 -6.28
N PRO A 248 37.05 -5.85 -7.17
CA PRO A 248 36.68 -4.49 -6.78
C PRO A 248 35.60 -4.47 -5.69
N ARG A 249 35.80 -3.66 -4.65
CA ARG A 249 34.88 -3.58 -3.50
C ARG A 249 33.42 -3.26 -3.86
N HIS A 250 33.15 -2.61 -4.99
CA HIS A 250 31.78 -2.31 -5.43
C HIS A 250 30.97 -3.57 -5.77
N GLN A 251 31.63 -4.69 -6.12
CA GLN A 251 30.93 -5.92 -6.45
C GLN A 251 30.17 -6.53 -5.26
N ILE A 252 30.55 -6.20 -4.00
CA ILE A 252 29.79 -6.64 -2.82
C ILE A 252 28.34 -6.15 -2.83
N LEU A 253 28.05 -5.05 -3.54
CA LEU A 253 26.69 -4.50 -3.69
C LEU A 253 25.77 -5.41 -4.51
N PHE A 254 26.33 -6.31 -5.34
CA PHE A 254 25.52 -7.26 -6.10
C PHE A 254 24.83 -8.27 -5.20
N LEU A 255 25.39 -8.61 -4.04
CA LEU A 255 24.80 -9.57 -3.10
C LEU A 255 23.42 -9.11 -2.57
N PRO A 256 23.27 -7.93 -1.94
CA PRO A 256 21.95 -7.48 -1.48
C PRO A 256 20.99 -7.19 -2.64
N LEU A 257 21.50 -6.75 -3.80
CA LEU A 257 20.70 -6.55 -5.01
C LEU A 257 20.17 -7.86 -5.61
N ALA A 258 20.98 -8.92 -5.62
CA ALA A 258 20.59 -10.25 -6.06
C ALA A 258 19.54 -10.85 -5.13
N ALA A 259 19.72 -10.74 -3.82
CA ALA A 259 18.74 -11.19 -2.83
C ALA A 259 17.38 -10.47 -3.02
N LEU A 260 17.40 -9.15 -3.26
CA LEU A 260 16.21 -8.37 -3.55
C LEU A 260 15.56 -8.80 -4.88
N SER A 261 16.36 -9.02 -5.92
CA SER A 261 15.87 -9.47 -7.23
C SER A 261 15.20 -10.85 -7.16
N LEU A 262 15.77 -11.79 -6.42
CA LEU A 262 15.17 -13.10 -6.15
C LEU A 262 13.86 -12.96 -5.36
N SER A 263 13.83 -12.06 -4.37
CA SER A 263 12.61 -11.77 -3.61
C SER A 263 11.50 -11.20 -4.52
N PHE A 264 11.86 -10.34 -5.48
CA PHE A 264 10.92 -9.81 -6.46
C PHE A 264 10.37 -10.89 -7.39
N LEU A 265 11.22 -11.80 -7.86
CA LEU A 265 10.81 -12.98 -8.63
C LEU A 265 9.85 -13.87 -7.83
N ASN A 266 10.13 -14.11 -6.54
CA ASN A 266 9.25 -14.85 -5.64
C ASN A 266 7.89 -14.16 -5.43
N ILE A 267 7.84 -12.83 -5.41
CA ILE A 267 6.56 -12.08 -5.36
C ILE A 267 5.76 -12.32 -6.63
N ILE A 268 6.38 -12.20 -7.81
CA ILE A 268 5.72 -12.42 -9.10
C ILE A 268 5.15 -13.84 -9.19
N LEU A 269 5.97 -14.84 -8.90
CA LEU A 269 5.53 -16.24 -8.89
C LEU A 269 4.45 -16.49 -7.83
N GLY A 270 4.60 -15.87 -6.65
CA GLY A 270 3.61 -15.93 -5.57
C GLY A 270 2.25 -15.39 -6.00
N LEU A 271 2.23 -14.27 -6.74
CA LEU A 271 1.00 -13.68 -7.28
C LEU A 271 0.28 -14.64 -8.24
N PHE A 272 1.02 -15.31 -9.14
CA PHE A 272 0.44 -16.31 -10.05
C PHE A 272 -0.06 -17.56 -9.32
N LEU A 273 0.68 -18.03 -8.31
CA LEU A 273 0.33 -19.24 -7.56
C LEU A 273 -0.82 -19.02 -6.57
N TYR A 274 -1.00 -17.81 -6.04
CA TYR A 274 -1.90 -17.56 -4.91
C TYR A 274 -3.36 -17.95 -5.17
N GLN A 275 -3.84 -17.83 -6.42
CA GLN A 275 -5.20 -18.22 -6.78
C GLN A 275 -5.44 -19.74 -6.66
N ASN A 276 -4.42 -20.55 -6.96
CA ASN A 276 -4.53 -22.01 -6.99
C ASN A 276 -4.03 -22.64 -5.68
N GLN A 277 -2.96 -22.09 -5.10
CA GLN A 277 -2.26 -22.67 -3.94
C GLN A 277 -1.75 -21.55 -3.02
N GLN A 278 -2.60 -21.09 -2.10
CA GLN A 278 -2.24 -20.07 -1.10
C GLN A 278 -1.05 -20.50 -0.24
N LEU A 279 -0.98 -21.77 0.15
CA LEU A 279 0.14 -22.31 0.94
C LEU A 279 1.45 -22.24 0.16
N GLY A 280 1.45 -22.60 -1.13
CA GLY A 280 2.63 -22.52 -1.99
C GLY A 280 3.13 -21.08 -2.13
N ALA A 281 2.21 -20.13 -2.34
CA ALA A 281 2.56 -18.71 -2.40
C ALA A 281 3.15 -18.19 -1.06
N ARG A 282 2.61 -18.61 0.09
CA ARG A 282 3.16 -18.27 1.42
C ARG A 282 4.56 -18.86 1.64
N LEU A 283 4.75 -20.15 1.33
CA LEU A 283 6.05 -20.82 1.44
C LEU A 283 7.09 -20.14 0.55
N LEU A 284 6.70 -19.72 -0.66
CA LEU A 284 7.59 -19.00 -1.57
C LEU A 284 8.02 -17.63 -1.00
N GLN A 285 7.13 -16.90 -0.32
CA GLN A 285 7.54 -15.69 0.40
C GLN A 285 8.41 -16.00 1.63
N GLY A 286 8.20 -17.15 2.28
CA GLY A 286 9.07 -17.65 3.33
C GLY A 286 10.49 -17.91 2.83
N ALA A 287 10.63 -18.50 1.64
CA ALA A 287 11.91 -18.71 1.00
C ALA A 287 12.66 -17.39 0.74
N SER A 288 11.96 -16.30 0.41
CA SER A 288 12.57 -14.96 0.27
C SER A 288 13.26 -14.50 1.56
N VAL A 289 12.66 -14.75 2.74
CA VAL A 289 13.28 -14.42 4.04
C VAL A 289 14.58 -15.20 4.22
N ILE A 290 14.57 -16.50 3.93
CA ILE A 290 15.76 -17.36 4.03
C ILE A 290 16.86 -16.87 3.09
N VAL A 291 16.52 -16.54 1.85
CA VAL A 291 17.47 -15.97 0.87
C VAL A 291 18.10 -14.68 1.42
N GLN A 292 17.31 -13.77 1.98
CA GLN A 292 17.85 -12.53 2.57
C GLN A 292 18.81 -12.81 3.72
N ILE A 293 18.49 -13.78 4.59
CA ILE A 293 19.37 -14.18 5.70
C ILE A 293 20.69 -14.75 5.17
N LEU A 294 20.65 -15.67 4.21
CA LEU A 294 21.84 -16.31 3.66
C LEU A 294 22.78 -15.29 3.00
N PHE A 295 22.24 -14.39 2.17
CA PHE A 295 23.02 -13.32 1.56
C PHE A 295 23.54 -12.32 2.62
N GLY A 296 22.75 -12.02 3.64
CA GLY A 296 23.17 -11.19 4.78
C GLY A 296 24.34 -11.79 5.54
N ILE A 297 24.32 -13.09 5.82
CA ILE A 297 25.43 -13.82 6.45
C ILE A 297 26.67 -13.75 5.56
N ALA A 298 26.53 -14.01 4.25
CA ALA A 298 27.65 -13.93 3.31
C ALA A 298 28.33 -12.55 3.33
N ILE A 299 27.53 -11.47 3.31
CA ILE A 299 28.05 -10.10 3.38
C ILE A 299 28.75 -9.84 4.70
N ILE A 300 28.17 -10.25 5.83
CA ILE A 300 28.79 -10.05 7.14
C ILE A 300 30.14 -10.80 7.24
N THR A 301 30.22 -12.01 6.67
CA THR A 301 31.46 -12.79 6.62
C THR A 301 32.52 -12.13 5.76
N ILE A 302 32.16 -11.55 4.61
CA ILE A 302 33.09 -10.83 3.71
C ILE A 302 33.55 -9.51 4.34
N LEU A 303 32.71 -8.84 5.13
CA LEU A 303 33.01 -7.58 5.81
C LEU A 303 33.82 -7.73 7.11
N ARG A 304 34.08 -8.96 7.55
CA ARG A 304 34.82 -9.26 8.78
C ARG A 304 36.29 -9.48 8.50
#